data_AF-A0A645IJ96-F1
#
_entry.id   AF-A0A645IJ96-F1
#
_cell.length_a   1.000
_cell.length_b   1.000
_cell.length_c   1.000
_cell.angle_alpha   90.00
_cell.angle_beta   90.00
_cell.angle_gamma   90.00
#
_symmetry.space_group_name_H-M   'P 1'
#
loop_
_entity.id
_entity.type
_entity.pdbx_description
1 polymer ?
#
loop_
_entity_poly.entity_id
_entity_poly.type
_entity_poly.pdbx_seq_one_letter_code
_entity_poly.pdbx_strand_id
1 'polypeptide(L)'
;MSAINEYLYEYPNSTNLRRCRDMLVDLQERLDRKSYEAAKIYYTLEDYKAATFALKNTLKENADNQYREEIMYYIVCSNYQYAVNSVPEKQKERFLVLIDEYYNFISEFPESKYKKELDGMFATAQKITNNK
;
A
#
# COMPACT_ATOMS: atom_id res chain seq x y z
N MET A 1 20.81 3.88 -7.42
CA MET A 1 20.36 5.07 -8.18
C MET A 1 21.30 6.26 -8.04
N SER A 2 21.84 6.56 -6.85
CA SER A 2 22.73 7.72 -6.58
C SER A 2 23.85 7.92 -7.61
N ALA A 3 24.65 6.91 -7.95
CA ALA A 3 25.75 7.06 -8.93
C ALA A 3 25.28 7.45 -10.35
N ILE A 4 24.11 6.98 -10.80
CA ILE A 4 23.57 7.36 -12.11
C ILE A 4 23.04 8.80 -12.06
N ASN A 5 22.39 9.18 -10.97
CA ASN A 5 21.93 10.56 -10.76
C ASN A 5 23.10 11.55 -10.69
N GLU A 6 24.19 11.18 -10.01
CA GLU A 6 25.42 11.97 -9.93
C GLU A 6 26.05 12.14 -11.33
N TYR A 7 26.17 11.05 -12.10
CA TYR A 7 26.64 11.12 -13.49
C TYR A 7 25.76 12.04 -14.36
N LEU A 8 24.43 11.96 -14.23
CA LEU A 8 23.52 12.83 -14.99
C LEU A 8 23.65 14.30 -14.59
N TYR A 9 23.95 14.58 -13.32
CA TYR A 9 24.17 15.93 -12.80
C TYR A 9 25.50 16.52 -13.28
N GLU A 10 26.58 15.72 -13.25
CA GLU A 10 27.91 16.14 -13.70
C GLU A 10 28.00 16.28 -15.22
N TYR A 11 27.28 15.44 -15.97
CA TYR A 11 27.35 15.38 -17.44
C TYR A 11 25.98 15.57 -18.11
N PRO A 12 25.36 16.76 -17.98
CA PRO A 12 23.98 17.01 -18.42
C PRO A 12 23.78 16.99 -19.93
N ASN A 13 24.87 17.00 -20.73
CA ASN A 13 24.87 16.94 -22.20
C ASN A 13 25.52 15.67 -22.76
N SER A 14 25.69 14.63 -21.93
CA SER A 14 26.29 13.36 -22.36
C SER A 14 25.46 12.66 -23.44
N THR A 15 26.13 11.97 -24.37
CA THR A 15 25.45 11.08 -25.33
C THR A 15 24.72 9.93 -24.64
N ASN A 16 25.08 9.61 -23.40
CA ASN A 16 24.50 8.53 -22.60
C ASN A 16 23.23 8.93 -21.82
N LEU A 17 22.81 10.20 -21.85
CA LEU A 17 21.69 10.72 -21.03
C LEU A 17 20.44 9.85 -21.11
N ARG A 18 20.00 9.54 -22.33
CA ARG A 18 18.80 8.75 -22.57
C ARG A 18 18.91 7.37 -21.91
N ARG A 19 20.03 6.68 -22.15
CA ARG A 19 20.29 5.36 -21.57
C ARG A 19 20.30 5.40 -20.04
N CYS A 20 20.95 6.40 -19.44
CA CYS A 20 20.98 6.55 -17.99
C CYS A 20 19.59 6.82 -17.39
N ARG A 21 18.76 7.63 -18.05
CA ARG A 21 17.36 7.85 -17.64
C ARG A 21 16.53 6.58 -17.75
N ASP A 22 16.64 5.86 -18.87
CA ASP A 22 15.93 4.58 -19.06
C ASP A 22 16.33 3.56 -17.98
N MET A 23 17.62 3.50 -17.61
CA MET A 23 18.11 2.67 -16.51
C MET A 23 17.54 3.06 -15.15
N LEU A 24 17.37 4.37 -14.88
CA LEU A 24 16.76 4.83 -13.63
C LEU A 24 15.29 4.42 -13.54
N VAL A 25 14.55 4.52 -14.64
CA VAL A 25 13.15 4.08 -14.70
C VAL A 25 13.05 2.57 -14.43
N ASP A 26 13.82 1.73 -15.13
CA ASP A 26 13.84 0.28 -14.90
C ASP A 26 14.18 -0.07 -13.44
N LEU A 27 15.21 0.61 -12.88
CA LEU A 27 15.61 0.38 -11.50
C LEU A 27 14.52 0.77 -10.50
N GLN A 28 13.87 1.91 -10.71
CA GLN A 28 12.77 2.37 -9.85
C GLN A 28 11.60 1.40 -9.91
N GLU A 29 11.19 0.97 -11.12
CA GLU A 29 10.10 0.01 -11.29
C GLU A 29 10.35 -1.30 -10.54
N ARG A 30 11.60 -1.80 -10.62
CA ARG A 30 12.02 -3.02 -9.93
C ARG A 30 12.03 -2.87 -8.41
N LEU A 31 12.44 -1.72 -7.89
CA LEU A 31 12.43 -1.43 -6.45
C LEU A 31 11.00 -1.32 -5.92
N ASP A 32 10.13 -0.64 -6.66
CA ASP A 32 8.71 -0.52 -6.31
C ASP A 32 8.03 -1.88 -6.28
N ARG A 33 8.24 -2.71 -7.31
CA ARG A 33 7.69 -4.07 -7.35
C ARG A 33 8.22 -4.92 -6.19
N LYS A 34 9.53 -4.90 -5.96
CA LYS A 34 10.17 -5.68 -4.90
C LYS A 34 9.59 -5.33 -3.52
N SER A 35 9.48 -4.05 -3.21
CA SER A 35 8.96 -3.59 -1.90
C SER A 35 7.50 -3.96 -1.72
N TYR A 36 6.65 -3.72 -2.72
CA TYR A 36 5.25 -4.14 -2.72
C TYR A 36 5.09 -5.65 -2.53
N GLU A 37 5.76 -6.48 -3.34
CA GLU A 37 5.64 -7.93 -3.25
C GLU A 37 6.15 -8.46 -1.90
N ALA A 38 7.26 -7.92 -1.39
CA ALA A 38 7.79 -8.29 -0.09
C ALA A 38 6.80 -8.00 1.06
N ALA A 39 6.13 -6.85 1.03
CA ALA A 39 5.11 -6.52 2.02
C ALA A 39 3.85 -7.40 1.87
N LYS A 40 3.42 -7.67 0.63
CA LYS A 40 2.25 -8.51 0.31
C LYS A 40 2.41 -9.98 0.71
N ILE A 41 3.63 -10.48 0.84
CA ILE A 41 3.87 -11.85 1.32
C ILE A 41 3.21 -12.06 2.70
N TYR A 42 3.30 -11.09 3.62
CA TYR A 42 2.66 -11.21 4.93
C TYR A 42 1.15 -11.36 4.84
N TYR A 43 0.50 -10.67 3.89
CA TYR A 43 -0.93 -10.85 3.64
C TYR A 43 -1.24 -12.26 3.15
N THR A 44 -0.40 -12.79 2.26
CA THR A 44 -0.53 -14.15 1.71
C THR A 44 -0.31 -15.22 2.78
N LEU A 45 0.54 -14.94 3.76
CA LEU A 45 0.78 -15.78 4.94
C LEU A 45 -0.27 -15.57 6.05
N GLU A 46 -1.27 -14.73 5.82
CA GLU A 46 -2.33 -14.38 6.77
C GLU A 46 -1.83 -13.71 8.08
N ASP A 47 -0.58 -13.23 8.10
CA ASP A 47 -0.09 -12.33 9.15
C ASP A 47 -0.53 -10.90 8.82
N TYR A 48 -1.82 -10.64 9.01
CA TYR A 48 -2.46 -9.38 8.63
C TYR A 48 -1.91 -8.17 9.39
N LYS A 49 -1.42 -8.37 10.62
CA LYS A 49 -0.80 -7.30 11.41
C LYS A 49 0.55 -6.93 10.82
N ALA A 50 1.39 -7.92 10.51
CA ALA A 50 2.67 -7.68 9.84
C ALA A 50 2.47 -7.11 8.43
N ALA A 51 1.46 -7.59 7.70
CA ALA A 51 1.10 -7.09 6.37
C ALA A 51 0.78 -5.60 6.40
N THR A 52 -0.13 -5.19 7.29
CA THR A 52 -0.50 -3.78 7.46
C THR A 52 0.73 -2.92 7.74
N PHE A 53 1.61 -3.37 8.65
CA PHE A 53 2.83 -2.65 8.99
C PHE A 53 3.79 -2.53 7.80
N ALA A 54 4.07 -3.64 7.11
CA ALA A 54 5.00 -3.67 5.98
C ALA A 54 4.50 -2.84 4.79
N LEU A 55 3.20 -2.91 4.49
CA LEU A 55 2.57 -2.15 3.42
C LEU A 55 2.60 -0.64 3.71
N LYS A 56 2.28 -0.22 4.94
CA LYS A 56 2.42 1.19 5.35
C LYS A 56 3.86 1.67 5.30
N ASN A 57 4.82 0.84 5.70
CA ASN A 57 6.23 1.19 5.59
C ASN A 57 6.68 1.36 4.13
N THR A 58 6.15 0.56 3.21
CA THR A 58 6.43 0.70 1.78
C THR A 58 6.02 2.09 1.27
N LEU A 59 4.82 2.57 1.63
CA LEU A 59 4.36 3.92 1.26
C LEU A 59 5.10 5.03 2.01
N LYS A 60 5.58 4.76 3.22
CA LYS A 60 6.38 5.71 3.98
C LYS A 60 7.77 5.90 3.35
N GLU A 61 8.37 4.83 2.86
CA GLU A 61 9.67 4.84 2.20
C GLU A 61 9.59 5.39 0.77
N ASN A 62 8.52 5.06 0.04
CA ASN A 62 8.23 5.62 -1.28
C ASN A 62 6.73 5.92 -1.42
N ALA A 63 6.35 7.19 -1.23
CA ALA A 63 4.96 7.62 -1.37
C ALA A 63 4.46 7.52 -2.82
N ASP A 64 5.35 7.65 -3.80
CA ASP A 64 5.05 7.63 -5.24
C ASP A 64 5.23 6.22 -5.85
N ASN A 65 5.27 5.18 -5.01
CA ASN A 65 5.38 3.81 -5.48
C ASN A 65 4.28 3.51 -6.50
N GLN A 66 4.64 2.99 -7.68
CA GLN A 66 3.65 2.73 -8.74
C GLN A 66 2.52 1.77 -8.34
N TYR A 67 2.70 0.95 -7.30
CA TYR A 67 1.70 0.03 -6.76
C TYR A 67 0.88 0.63 -5.61
N ARG A 68 0.90 1.96 -5.45
CA ARG A 68 0.26 2.63 -4.31
C ARG A 68 -1.21 2.26 -4.11
N GLU A 69 -2.01 2.26 -5.18
CA GLU A 69 -3.42 1.86 -5.14
C GLU A 69 -3.56 0.43 -4.60
N GLU A 70 -2.84 -0.54 -5.17
CA GLU A 70 -2.79 -1.92 -4.69
C GLU A 70 -2.32 -2.04 -3.23
N ILE A 71 -1.30 -1.29 -2.84
CA ILE A 71 -0.77 -1.31 -1.47
C ILE A 71 -1.85 -0.83 -0.49
N MET A 72 -2.52 0.29 -0.79
CA MET A 72 -3.59 0.82 0.06
C MET A 72 -4.79 -0.13 0.10
N TYR A 73 -5.15 -0.77 -1.02
CA TYR A 73 -6.15 -1.83 -1.06
C TYR A 73 -5.80 -2.95 -0.08
N TYR A 74 -4.59 -3.51 -0.14
CA TYR A 74 -4.17 -4.58 0.77
C TYR A 74 -4.07 -4.13 2.22
N ILE A 75 -3.81 -2.85 2.51
CA ILE A 75 -3.89 -2.31 3.88
C ILE A 75 -5.32 -2.43 4.41
N VAL A 76 -6.33 -2.03 3.63
CA VAL A 76 -7.74 -2.14 4.02
C VAL A 76 -8.14 -3.61 4.22
N CYS A 77 -7.80 -4.49 3.27
CA CYS A 77 -8.08 -5.92 3.36
C CYS A 77 -7.41 -6.57 4.58
N SER A 78 -6.14 -6.22 4.85
CA SER A 78 -5.41 -6.72 6.02
C SER A 78 -6.09 -6.32 7.32
N ASN A 79 -6.51 -5.05 7.45
CA ASN A 79 -7.20 -4.59 8.66
C ASN A 79 -8.56 -5.26 8.84
N TYR A 80 -9.31 -5.48 7.76
CA TYR A 80 -10.57 -6.22 7.81
C TYR A 80 -10.36 -7.65 8.30
N GLN A 81 -9.44 -8.40 7.69
CA GLN A 81 -9.16 -9.78 8.08
C GLN A 81 -8.61 -9.86 9.51
N TYR A 82 -7.75 -8.92 9.90
CA TYR A 82 -7.27 -8.84 11.26
C TYR A 82 -8.42 -8.62 12.25
N ALA A 83 -9.35 -7.70 11.95
CA ALA A 83 -10.51 -7.42 12.79
C ALA A 83 -11.44 -8.64 12.88
N VAL A 84 -11.81 -9.27 11.76
CA VAL A 84 -12.69 -10.45 11.73
C VAL A 84 -12.13 -11.61 12.56
N ASN A 85 -10.82 -11.87 12.45
CA ASN A 85 -10.14 -12.96 13.17
C ASN A 85 -9.78 -12.60 14.63
N SER A 86 -10.28 -11.47 15.14
CA SER A 86 -10.02 -11.02 16.52
C SER A 86 -11.00 -11.59 17.52
N VAL A 87 -10.56 -11.67 18.78
CA VAL A 87 -11.47 -11.85 19.92
C VAL A 87 -12.46 -10.69 20.03
N PRO A 88 -13.71 -10.93 20.48
CA PRO A 88 -14.77 -9.92 20.49
C PRO A 88 -14.38 -8.61 21.18
N GLU A 89 -13.60 -8.65 22.26
CA GLU A 89 -13.21 -7.43 22.99
C GLU A 89 -12.34 -6.49 22.15
N LYS A 90 -11.66 -7.00 21.12
CA LYS A 90 -10.75 -6.23 20.25
C LYS A 90 -11.33 -5.92 18.88
N GLN A 91 -12.42 -6.59 18.49
CA GLN A 91 -13.02 -6.43 17.16
C GLN A 91 -13.42 -4.97 16.90
N LYS A 92 -14.12 -4.35 17.85
CA LYS A 92 -14.63 -2.98 17.69
C LYS A 92 -13.51 -1.98 17.37
N GLU A 93 -12.44 -1.98 18.16
CA GLU A 93 -11.27 -1.11 17.95
C GLU A 93 -10.64 -1.36 16.56
N ARG A 94 -10.46 -2.61 16.16
CA ARG A 94 -9.82 -2.97 14.89
C ARG A 94 -10.69 -2.63 13.68
N PHE A 95 -12.02 -2.72 13.81
CA PHE A 95 -12.95 -2.26 12.77
C PHE A 95 -12.96 -0.73 12.63
N LEU A 96 -12.71 0.03 13.71
CA LEU A 96 -12.52 1.48 13.60
C LEU A 96 -11.25 1.81 12.79
N VAL A 97 -10.15 1.08 13.02
CA VAL A 97 -8.93 1.24 12.22
C VAL A 97 -9.19 0.95 10.74
N LEU A 98 -9.92 -0.13 10.42
CA LEU A 98 -10.34 -0.41 9.05
C LEU A 98 -11.09 0.79 8.47
N ILE A 99 -12.09 1.31 9.17
CA ILE A 99 -12.89 2.46 8.70
C ILE A 99 -12.00 3.64 8.31
N ASP A 100 -10.99 3.96 9.12
CA ASP A 100 -10.02 5.02 8.80
C ASP A 100 -9.22 4.71 7.52
N GLU A 101 -8.71 3.47 7.38
CA GLU A 101 -7.98 3.06 6.17
C GLU A 101 -8.85 3.06 4.91
N TYR A 102 -10.13 2.70 5.05
CA TYR A 102 -11.09 2.78 3.95
C TYR A 102 -11.29 4.22 3.47
N TYR A 103 -11.42 5.18 4.39
CA TYR A 103 -11.54 6.59 4.01
C TYR A 103 -10.27 7.12 3.38
N ASN A 104 -9.09 6.73 3.89
CA ASN A 104 -7.82 7.06 3.24
C ASN A 104 -7.82 6.56 1.78
N PHE A 105 -8.23 5.30 1.56
CA PHE A 105 -8.31 4.72 0.22
C PHE A 105 -9.27 5.48 -0.69
N ILE A 106 -10.52 5.69 -0.29
CA ILE A 106 -11.54 6.33 -1.14
C ILE A 106 -11.26 7.82 -1.38
N SER A 107 -10.62 8.50 -0.43
CA SER A 107 -10.22 9.89 -0.64
C SER A 107 -9.20 10.05 -1.77
N GLU A 108 -8.37 9.03 -1.99
CA GLU A 108 -7.32 9.04 -3.01
C GLU A 108 -7.76 8.35 -4.31
N PHE A 109 -8.49 7.23 -4.20
CA PHE A 109 -8.89 6.39 -5.34
C PHE A 109 -10.42 6.17 -5.39
N PRO A 110 -11.23 7.23 -5.57
CA PRO A 110 -12.70 7.14 -5.55
C PRO A 110 -13.29 6.31 -6.70
N GLU A 111 -12.56 6.15 -7.81
CA GLU A 111 -12.98 5.38 -9.00
C GLU A 111 -12.22 4.04 -9.13
N SER A 112 -11.59 3.58 -8.06
CA SER A 112 -10.84 2.32 -8.06
C SER A 112 -11.71 1.12 -8.44
N LYS A 113 -11.13 0.19 -9.19
CA LYS A 113 -11.71 -1.14 -9.44
C LYS A 113 -11.99 -1.92 -8.14
N TYR A 114 -11.27 -1.63 -7.06
CA TYR A 114 -11.42 -2.29 -5.76
C TYR A 114 -12.55 -1.71 -4.90
N LYS A 115 -13.07 -0.53 -5.26
CA LYS A 115 -14.04 0.22 -4.44
C LYS A 115 -15.21 -0.63 -3.97
N LYS A 116 -15.86 -1.35 -4.89
CA LYS A 116 -17.05 -2.15 -4.57
C LYS A 116 -16.79 -3.20 -3.49
N GLU A 117 -15.59 -3.80 -3.50
CA GLU A 117 -15.19 -4.78 -2.50
C GLU A 117 -14.98 -4.10 -1.13
N LEU A 118 -14.24 -3.00 -1.12
CA LEU A 118 -13.94 -2.25 0.10
C LEU A 118 -15.19 -1.62 0.73
N ASP A 119 -16.15 -1.15 -0.08
CA ASP A 119 -17.46 -0.67 0.37
C ASP A 119 -18.20 -1.75 1.18
N GLY A 120 -18.09 -3.03 0.77
CA GLY A 120 -18.69 -4.16 1.48
C GLY A 120 -18.02 -4.44 2.84
N MET A 121 -16.68 -4.37 2.89
CA MET A 121 -15.91 -4.50 4.13
C MET A 121 -16.25 -3.35 5.10
N PHE A 122 -16.32 -2.13 4.59
CA PHE A 122 -16.68 -0.93 5.34
C PHE A 122 -18.10 -1.02 5.91
N ALA A 123 -19.09 -1.42 5.11
CA ALA A 123 -20.47 -1.59 5.58
C ALA A 123 -20.58 -2.63 6.70
N THR A 124 -19.76 -3.69 6.65
CA THR A 124 -19.67 -4.69 7.73
C THR A 124 -19.09 -4.08 9.00
N ALA A 125 -17.99 -3.33 8.87
CA ALA A 125 -17.34 -2.66 9.98
C ALA A 125 -18.29 -1.68 10.68
N GLN A 126 -19.02 -0.85 9.92
CA GLN A 126 -19.99 0.10 10.47
C GLN A 126 -21.09 -0.58 11.28
N LYS A 127 -21.61 -1.73 10.82
CA LYS A 127 -22.62 -2.47 11.58
C LYS A 127 -22.07 -2.93 12.92
N ILE A 128 -20.84 -3.44 12.95
CA ILE A 128 -20.21 -3.93 14.18
C ILE A 128 -19.88 -2.79 15.15
N THR A 129 -19.40 -1.66 14.65
CA THR A 129 -19.03 -0.52 15.50
C THR A 129 -20.23 0.25 16.04
N ASN A 130 -21.35 0.27 15.30
CA ASN A 130 -22.56 1.02 15.64
C ASN A 130 -23.57 0.21 16.48
N ASN A 131 -23.43 -1.12 16.55
CA ASN A 131 -24.24 -1.93 17.45
C ASN A 131 -23.85 -1.61 18.90
N LYS A 132 -24.84 -1.15 19.67
CA LYS A 132 -24.75 -0.87 21.11
C LYS A 132 -24.81 -2.14 21.93
#